data_AF-A0A950J341-F1
#
_entry.id   AF-A0A950J341-F1
#
_cell.length_a   1.000
_cell.length_b   1.000
_cell.length_c   1.000
_cell.angle_alpha   90.00
_cell.angle_beta   90.00
_cell.angle_gamma   90.00
#
_symmetry.space_group_name_H-M   'P 1'
#
loop_
_entity.id
_entity.type
_entity.pdbx_description
1 polymer ?
#
loop_
_entity_poly.entity_id
_entity_poly.type
_entity_poly.pdbx_seq_one_letter_code
_entity_poly.pdbx_strand_id
1 'polypeptide(L)'
;WSPLAQGILTGKYTDAKHPPKGTRAAGPAAEMMEDFFTQPVLDAVQRLLPVVKRSGRSLPEIALAWCLRQPAVTSVIVGATSVRHVEENLRAAESPVDSAIFEEVERILAPALVEEPYIA
;
A
#
# COMPACT_ATOMS: atom_id res chain seq x y z
N TRP A 1 -3.04 11.82 0.91
CA TRP A 1 -2.61 11.38 2.25
C TRP A 1 -2.85 9.87 2.37
N SER A 2 -2.36 9.18 3.42
CA SER A 2 -2.47 7.70 3.58
C SER A 2 -1.79 6.88 2.46
N PRO A 3 -0.46 7.02 2.27
CA PRO A 3 0.26 6.36 1.16
C PRO A 3 0.27 4.83 1.25
N LEU A 4 -0.07 4.26 2.40
CA LEU A 4 -0.20 2.81 2.61
C LEU A 4 -1.67 2.34 2.64
N ALA A 5 -2.62 3.21 2.25
CA ALA A 5 -4.07 2.96 2.31
C ALA A 5 -4.47 2.35 3.67
N GLN A 6 -4.17 3.07 4.75
CA GLN A 6 -4.46 2.63 6.13
C GLN A 6 -3.79 1.31 6.55
N GLY A 7 -2.78 0.86 5.81
CA GLY A 7 -2.07 -0.39 6.04
C GLY A 7 -2.49 -1.54 5.12
N ILE A 8 -3.41 -1.31 4.17
CA ILE A 8 -3.80 -2.28 3.14
C ILE A 8 -2.59 -2.67 2.29
N LEU A 9 -1.79 -1.68 1.85
CA LEU A 9 -0.57 -1.89 1.05
C LEU A 9 0.62 -2.46 1.86
N THR A 10 0.38 -3.03 3.03
CA THR A 10 1.38 -3.86 3.74
C THR A 10 1.27 -5.33 3.36
N GLY A 11 0.16 -5.74 2.73
CA GLY A 11 -0.11 -7.14 2.37
C GLY A 11 -0.54 -8.03 3.53
N LYS A 12 -0.72 -7.48 4.74
CA LYS A 12 -1.08 -8.26 5.94
C LYS A 12 -2.54 -8.73 5.97
N TYR A 13 -3.39 -8.24 5.07
CA TYR A 13 -4.82 -8.55 5.03
C TYR A 13 -5.13 -9.47 3.85
N THR A 14 -5.84 -10.57 4.13
CA THR A 14 -6.21 -11.60 3.14
C THR A 14 -7.71 -11.84 3.05
N ASP A 15 -8.47 -11.50 4.09
CA ASP A 15 -9.92 -11.70 4.17
C ASP A 15 -10.57 -10.42 4.70
N ALA A 16 -11.42 -9.80 3.88
CA ALA A 16 -12.12 -8.57 4.23
C ALA A 16 -13.19 -8.78 5.33
N LYS A 17 -13.66 -10.01 5.54
CA LYS A 17 -14.66 -10.36 6.56
C LYS A 17 -14.05 -10.70 7.91
N HIS A 18 -12.79 -11.14 7.92
CA HIS A 18 -12.11 -11.61 9.14
C HIS A 18 -10.74 -10.93 9.34
N PRO A 19 -10.70 -9.60 9.61
CA PRO A 19 -9.45 -8.89 9.82
C PRO A 19 -8.71 -9.40 11.07
N PRO A 20 -7.36 -9.50 11.05
CA PRO A 20 -6.59 -9.93 12.21
C PRO A 20 -6.78 -9.00 13.41
N LYS A 21 -6.87 -9.58 14.62
CA LYS A 21 -6.97 -8.82 15.88
C LYS A 21 -5.78 -7.87 16.07
N GLY A 22 -6.01 -6.74 16.73
CA GLY A 22 -4.98 -5.74 16.99
C GLY A 22 -4.55 -4.94 15.76
N THR A 23 -5.25 -5.09 14.63
CA THR A 23 -5.05 -4.26 13.44
C THR A 23 -6.11 -3.16 13.35
N ARG A 24 -5.85 -2.13 12.54
CA ARG A 24 -6.78 -1.02 12.32
C ARG A 24 -8.17 -1.49 11.86
N ALA A 25 -8.20 -2.44 10.92
CA ALA A 25 -9.43 -3.04 10.39
C ALA A 25 -10.26 -3.82 11.44
N ALA A 26 -9.65 -4.19 12.58
CA ALA A 26 -10.34 -4.83 13.70
C ALA A 26 -10.56 -3.88 14.89
N GLY A 27 -10.33 -2.58 14.70
CA GLY A 27 -10.39 -1.56 15.74
C GLY A 27 -11.42 -0.46 15.46
N PRO A 28 -11.49 0.58 16.31
CA PRO A 28 -12.48 1.65 16.20
C PRO A 28 -12.33 2.50 14.94
N ALA A 29 -11.19 2.43 14.25
CA ALA A 29 -10.91 3.19 13.02
C ALA A 29 -11.09 2.34 11.75
N ALA A 30 -11.85 1.24 11.81
CA ALA A 30 -12.12 0.38 10.66
C ALA A 30 -12.89 1.10 9.55
N GLU A 31 -13.79 2.02 9.92
CA GLU A 31 -14.57 2.86 8.98
C GLU A 31 -13.69 3.65 8.00
N MET A 32 -12.48 4.06 8.43
CA MET A 32 -11.53 4.79 7.59
C MET A 32 -10.93 3.93 6.46
N MET A 33 -11.19 2.64 6.46
CA MET A 33 -10.67 1.69 5.48
C MET A 33 -11.71 1.26 4.45
N GLU A 34 -13.00 1.60 4.63
CA GLU A 34 -14.13 1.02 3.88
C GLU A 34 -13.98 1.11 2.36
N ASP A 35 -13.52 2.25 1.84
CA ASP A 35 -13.36 2.49 0.40
C ASP A 35 -12.43 1.46 -0.29
N PHE A 36 -11.41 0.99 0.44
CA PHE A 36 -10.37 0.11 -0.11
C PHE A 36 -10.29 -1.26 0.57
N PHE A 37 -10.99 -1.48 1.69
CA PHE A 37 -10.97 -2.75 2.42
C PHE A 37 -12.00 -3.74 1.85
N THR A 38 -11.87 -4.02 0.55
CA THR A 38 -12.74 -4.93 -0.18
C THR A 38 -11.97 -6.15 -0.63
N GLN A 39 -12.64 -7.30 -0.76
CA GLN A 39 -11.97 -8.54 -1.18
C GLN A 39 -11.22 -8.39 -2.53
N PRO A 40 -11.79 -7.73 -3.57
CA PRO A 40 -11.06 -7.52 -4.83
C PRO A 40 -9.75 -6.75 -4.66
N VAL A 41 -9.74 -5.71 -3.81
CA VAL A 41 -8.51 -4.95 -3.50
C VAL A 41 -7.52 -5.80 -2.72
N LEU A 42 -7.97 -6.55 -1.72
CA LEU A 42 -7.10 -7.44 -0.95
C LEU A 42 -6.47 -8.52 -1.85
N ASP A 43 -7.25 -9.13 -2.74
CA ASP A 43 -6.76 -10.12 -3.71
C ASP A 43 -5.73 -9.53 -4.67
N ALA A 44 -5.97 -8.30 -5.16
CA ALA A 44 -5.00 -7.59 -5.98
C ALA A 44 -3.70 -7.31 -5.21
N VAL A 45 -3.80 -6.87 -3.95
CA VAL A 45 -2.64 -6.67 -3.07
C VAL A 45 -1.86 -7.97 -2.85
N GLN A 46 -2.54 -9.11 -2.66
CA GLN A 46 -1.86 -10.40 -2.55
C GLN A 46 -1.08 -10.77 -3.82
N ARG A 47 -1.59 -10.40 -5.01
CA ARG A 47 -0.88 -10.58 -6.29
C ARG A 47 0.35 -9.68 -6.44
N LEU A 48 0.44 -8.58 -5.70
CA LEU A 48 1.64 -7.71 -5.69
C LEU A 48 2.79 -8.32 -4.90
N LEU A 49 2.52 -9.14 -3.88
CA LEU A 49 3.56 -9.65 -2.97
C LEU A 49 4.66 -10.43 -3.70
N PRO A 50 4.37 -11.35 -4.65
CA PRO A 50 5.41 -11.99 -5.45
C PRO A 50 6.20 -11.02 -6.32
N VAL A 51 5.55 -9.97 -6.86
CA VAL A 51 6.19 -8.97 -7.74
C VAL A 51 7.26 -8.20 -6.97
N VAL A 52 6.87 -7.61 -5.85
CA VAL A 52 7.80 -6.79 -5.05
C VAL A 52 8.90 -7.66 -4.41
N LYS A 53 8.57 -8.91 -4.04
CA LYS A 53 9.56 -9.87 -3.53
C LYS A 53 10.65 -10.20 -4.56
N ARG A 54 10.33 -10.33 -5.85
CA ARG A 54 11.33 -10.54 -6.92
C ARG A 54 12.31 -9.37 -7.04
N SER A 55 11.87 -8.15 -6.71
CA SER A 55 12.73 -6.97 -6.70
C SER A 55 13.57 -6.82 -5.41
N GLY A 56 13.44 -7.74 -4.45
CA GLY A 56 14.12 -7.66 -3.15
C GLY A 56 13.55 -6.58 -2.22
N ARG A 57 12.36 -6.04 -2.53
CA ARG A 57 11.73 -4.93 -1.82
C ARG A 57 10.43 -5.36 -1.14
N SER A 58 10.01 -4.58 -0.16
CA SER A 58 8.72 -4.76 0.51
C SER A 58 7.60 -4.00 -0.22
N LEU A 59 6.34 -4.42 -0.05
CA LEU A 59 5.21 -3.67 -0.61
C LEU A 59 5.08 -2.24 -0.04
N PRO A 60 5.24 -2.01 1.28
CA PRO A 60 5.29 -0.65 1.82
C PRO A 60 6.35 0.22 1.16
N GLU A 61 7.54 -0.31 0.94
CA GLU A 61 8.64 0.39 0.29
C GLU A 61 8.27 0.82 -1.14
N ILE A 62 7.68 -0.08 -1.93
CA ILE A 62 7.22 0.23 -3.28
C ILE A 62 6.09 1.27 -3.28
N ALA A 63 5.12 1.16 -2.38
CA ALA A 63 4.01 2.10 -2.27
C ALA A 63 4.48 3.52 -1.91
N LEU A 64 5.42 3.64 -0.98
CA LEU A 64 6.00 4.92 -0.58
C LEU A 64 6.88 5.52 -1.68
N ALA A 65 7.72 4.69 -2.33
CA ALA A 65 8.53 5.12 -3.46
C ALA A 65 7.67 5.57 -4.64
N TRP A 66 6.51 4.92 -4.86
CA TRP A 66 5.54 5.33 -5.88
C TRP A 66 4.99 6.74 -5.61
N CYS A 67 4.69 7.09 -4.36
CA CYS A 67 4.30 8.45 -4.00
C CYS A 67 5.46 9.44 -4.20
N LEU A 68 6.67 9.09 -3.77
CA LEU A 68 7.86 9.94 -3.87
C LEU A 68 8.35 10.16 -5.31
N ARG A 69 7.96 9.30 -6.26
CA ARG A 69 8.33 9.48 -7.68
C ARG A 69 7.68 10.72 -8.31
N GLN A 70 6.58 11.20 -7.74
CA GLN A 70 5.80 12.30 -8.31
C GLN A 70 6.53 13.63 -8.07
N PRO A 71 6.89 14.41 -9.11
CA PRO A 71 7.64 15.66 -8.92
C PRO A 71 6.95 16.69 -8.01
N ALA A 72 5.62 16.63 -7.92
CA ALA A 72 4.81 17.50 -7.07
C ALA A 72 4.79 17.06 -5.58
N VAL A 73 5.32 15.88 -5.24
CA VAL A 73 5.33 15.34 -3.87
C VAL A 73 6.69 15.59 -3.24
N THR A 74 6.74 16.54 -2.29
CA THR A 74 7.98 16.86 -1.56
C THR A 74 8.28 15.88 -0.43
N SER A 75 7.25 15.31 0.19
CA SER A 75 7.40 14.39 1.32
C SER A 75 6.20 13.46 1.46
N VAL A 76 6.45 12.30 2.07
CA VAL A 76 5.44 11.28 2.36
C VAL A 76 5.45 11.02 3.86
N ILE A 77 4.37 11.41 4.54
CA ILE A 77 4.22 11.22 5.99
C ILE A 77 3.67 9.82 6.26
N VAL A 78 4.36 9.06 7.10
CA VAL A 78 4.02 7.69 7.47
C VAL A 78 3.78 7.55 8.97
N GLY A 79 2.75 6.78 9.32
CA GLY A 79 2.55 6.34 10.71
C GLY A 79 3.24 5.00 10.95
N ALA A 80 3.88 4.85 12.11
CA ALA A 80 4.54 3.61 12.51
C ALA A 80 4.28 3.32 14.00
N THR A 81 4.07 2.04 14.32
CA THR A 81 3.89 1.56 15.71
C THR A 81 5.10 0.75 16.21
N SER A 82 6.15 0.61 15.41
CA SER A 82 7.38 -0.12 15.77
C SER A 82 8.57 0.46 15.01
N VAL A 83 9.78 0.28 15.55
CA VAL A 83 11.04 0.71 14.91
C VAL A 83 11.21 0.04 13.55
N ARG A 84 10.89 -1.26 13.45
CA ARG A 84 10.95 -2.01 12.20
C ARG A 84 10.13 -1.35 11.08
N HIS A 85 8.93 -0.83 11.38
CA HIS A 85 8.14 -0.13 10.37
C HIS A 85 8.83 1.15 9.89
N VAL A 86 9.53 1.86 10.78
CA VAL A 86 10.30 3.06 10.41
C VAL A 86 11.45 2.69 9.47
N GLU A 87 12.21 1.64 9.80
CA GLU A 87 13.31 1.14 8.98
C GLU A 87 12.84 0.68 7.60
N GLU A 88 11.72 -0.06 7.53
CA GLU A 88 11.11 -0.49 6.26
C GLU A 88 10.65 0.71 5.41
N ASN A 89 10.05 1.73 6.04
CA ASN A 89 9.58 2.93 5.34
C ASN A 89 10.75 3.79 4.83
N LEU A 90 11.86 3.86 5.57
CA LEU A 90 13.03 4.68 5.20
C LEU A 90 13.65 4.22 3.88
N ARG A 91 13.70 2.90 3.63
CA ARG A 91 14.24 2.32 2.39
C ARG A 91 13.58 2.85 1.12
N ALA A 92 12.32 3.30 1.21
CA ALA A 92 11.61 3.88 0.09
C ALA A 92 12.26 5.18 -0.44
N ALA A 93 12.95 5.93 0.43
CA ALA A 93 13.62 7.18 0.07
C ALA A 93 15.10 6.97 -0.31
N GLU A 94 15.71 5.84 0.06
CA GLU A 94 17.16 5.64 -0.07
C GLU A 94 17.59 5.07 -1.42
N SER A 95 16.70 4.40 -2.17
CA SER A 95 17.10 3.70 -3.39
C SER A 95 16.01 3.75 -4.46
N PRO A 96 16.32 4.23 -5.69
CA PRO A 96 15.37 4.29 -6.80
C PRO A 96 14.76 2.92 -7.13
N VAL A 97 13.45 2.89 -7.32
CA VAL A 97 12.72 1.69 -7.78
C VAL A 97 12.66 1.72 -9.31
N ASP A 98 12.87 0.55 -9.92
CA ASP A 98 12.75 0.38 -11.36
C ASP A 98 11.31 0.68 -11.82
N SER A 99 11.16 1.51 -12.85
CA SER A 99 9.86 1.85 -13.44
C SER A 99 9.07 0.62 -13.89
N ALA A 100 9.73 -0.46 -14.32
CA ALA A 100 9.06 -1.69 -14.71
C ALA A 100 8.26 -2.32 -13.55
N ILE A 101 8.75 -2.18 -12.31
CA ILE A 101 8.03 -2.65 -11.12
C ILE A 101 6.77 -1.82 -10.89
N PHE A 102 6.84 -0.50 -11.09
CA PHE A 102 5.66 0.36 -10.97
C PHE A 102 4.60 0.01 -12.02
N GLU A 103 4.99 -0.16 -13.28
CA GLU A 103 4.08 -0.55 -14.35
C GLU A 103 3.40 -1.89 -14.08
N GLU A 104 4.14 -2.87 -13.53
CA GLU A 104 3.56 -4.16 -13.15
C GLU A 104 2.55 -4.04 -11.99
N VAL A 105 2.88 -3.25 -10.97
CA VAL A 105 1.98 -2.97 -9.83
C VAL A 105 0.70 -2.28 -10.29
N GLU A 106 0.81 -1.24 -11.12
CA GLU A 106 -0.32 -0.48 -11.66
C GLU A 106 -1.25 -1.39 -12.48
N ARG A 107 -0.68 -2.24 -13.34
CA ARG A 107 -1.45 -3.20 -14.14
C ARG A 107 -2.23 -4.20 -13.29
N ILE A 108 -1.69 -4.61 -12.14
CA ILE A 108 -2.37 -5.55 -11.22
C ILE A 108 -3.49 -4.85 -10.45
N LEU A 109 -3.29 -3.59 -10.04
CA LEU A 109 -4.24 -2.82 -9.26
C LEU A 109 -5.39 -2.25 -10.09
N ALA A 110 -5.16 -1.86 -11.35
CA ALA A 110 -6.14 -1.16 -12.19
C ALA A 110 -7.54 -1.81 -12.20
N PRO A 111 -7.70 -3.15 -12.34
CA PRO A 111 -9.02 -3.78 -12.34
C PRO A 111 -9.73 -3.80 -10.97
N ALA A 112 -9.00 -3.58 -9.88
CA ALA A 112 -9.52 -3.63 -8.51
C ALA A 112 -9.91 -2.26 -7.95
N LEU A 113 -9.51 -1.18 -8.62
CA LEU A 113 -9.86 0.17 -8.25
C LEU A 113 -11.21 0.50 -8.91
N VAL A 114 -12.24 0.74 -8.09
CA VAL A 114 -13.51 1.30 -8.58
C VAL A 114 -13.22 2.74 -9.00
N GLU A 115 -13.38 3.05 -10.29
CA GLU A 115 -13.30 4.44 -10.76
C GLU A 115 -14.51 5.23 -10.23
N GLU A 116 -14.38 5.81 -9.04
CA GLU A 116 -15.16 7.01 -8.71
C GLU A 116 -14.42 8.20 -9.35
N PRO A 117 -15.02 8.91 -10.31
CA PRO A 117 -14.39 10.11 -10.85
C PRO A 117 -14.24 11.12 -9.71
N TYR A 118 -13.00 11.51 -9.44
CA TYR A 118 -12.71 12.64 -8.55
C TYR A 118 -13.28 13.90 -9.19
N ILE A 119 -14.49 14.30 -8.77
CA ILE A 119 -15.04 15.62 -9.12
C ILE A 119 -14.23 16.63 -8.33
N ALA A 120 -13.37 17.37 -9.05
CA ALA A 120 -12.69 18.56 -8.56
C ALA A 120 -13.68 19.70 -8.25
#